data_AF-G3SNW1-F1
#
_entry.id   AF-G3SNW1-F1
#
_cell.length_a   1.000
_cell.length_b   1.000
_cell.length_c   1.000
_cell.angle_alpha   90.00
_cell.angle_beta   90.00
_cell.angle_gamma   90.00
#
_symmetry.space_group_name_H-M   'P 1'
#
loop_
_entity.id
_entity.type
_entity.pdbx_description
1 polymer ?
#
loop_
_entity_poly.entity_id
_entity_poly.type
_entity_poly.pdbx_seq_one_letter_code
_entity_poly.pdbx_strand_id
1 'polypeptide(L)'
;DRKQTLLHYISNVVKEKYHQVSLFYNELHYVEKAAAVSLENVLLDVKELQRGMDLTKREYTMHDHNTLLKDFILNNEGKLKKLQDDAKIAQDAFDDVVKYFGENPKTTPPSVFFPVFVRFVKAYKQAEEENELRKKQEQALMEKLLEQEALMEQQDPKSPSHKSKRQQQELIAELRRRQVKDNRHVYEGKDGAIEDIITDLRNQPYRRADAVRRSVRRRFDDQNLRSVNGAEIIM
;
A
#
# COMPACT_ATOMS: atom_id res chain seq x y z
N ASP A 1 8.11 19.56 1.18
CA ASP A 1 8.33 18.63 2.30
C ASP A 1 8.11 17.20 1.81
N ARG A 2 9.01 16.25 2.08
CA ARG A 2 8.92 14.83 1.64
C ARG A 2 8.53 13.89 2.79
N LYS A 3 8.09 14.44 3.93
CA LYS A 3 7.77 13.68 5.14
C LYS A 3 6.47 12.88 5.08
N GLN A 4 5.64 13.04 4.05
CA GLN A 4 4.39 12.29 3.86
C GLN A 4 4.43 11.49 2.57
N THR A 5 3.92 10.26 2.66
CA THR A 5 3.72 9.37 1.51
C THR A 5 2.24 9.30 1.16
N LEU A 6 1.92 8.75 -0.02
CA LEU A 6 0.53 8.48 -0.39
C LEU A 6 -0.18 7.58 0.64
N LEU A 7 0.55 6.62 1.24
CA LEU A 7 -0.03 5.72 2.24
C LEU A 7 -0.45 6.46 3.53
N HIS A 8 0.31 7.48 3.94
CA HIS A 8 -0.09 8.35 5.05
C HIS A 8 -1.39 9.08 4.74
N TYR A 9 -1.52 9.60 3.52
CA TYR A 9 -2.73 10.28 3.09
C TYR A 9 -3.93 9.32 3.08
N ILE A 10 -3.77 8.13 2.50
CA ILE A 10 -4.81 7.10 2.46
C ILE A 10 -5.22 6.71 3.88
N SER A 11 -4.27 6.46 4.78
CA SER A 11 -4.54 6.10 6.19
C SER A 11 -5.38 7.17 6.89
N ASN A 12 -5.05 8.46 6.73
CA ASN A 12 -5.86 9.56 7.29
C ASN A 12 -7.27 9.60 6.69
N VAL A 13 -7.40 9.47 5.37
CA VAL A 13 -8.71 9.47 4.70
C VAL A 13 -9.56 8.29 5.18
N VAL A 14 -8.99 7.11 5.32
CA VAL A 14 -9.69 5.93 5.86
C VAL A 14 -10.16 6.20 7.28
N LYS A 15 -9.28 6.74 8.13
CA LYS A 15 -9.61 7.05 9.53
C LYS A 15 -10.70 8.10 9.68
N GLU A 16 -10.74 9.11 8.80
CA GLU A 16 -11.70 10.21 8.88
C GLU A 16 -13.03 9.93 8.17
N LYS A 17 -13.01 9.17 7.07
CA LYS A 17 -14.18 9.01 6.18
C LYS A 17 -14.70 7.59 6.10
N TYR A 18 -13.89 6.58 6.42
CA TYR A 18 -14.20 5.17 6.23
C TYR A 18 -13.92 4.33 7.49
N HIS A 19 -14.46 4.77 8.62
CA HIS A 19 -14.26 4.17 9.94
C HIS A 19 -14.49 2.65 9.95
N GLN A 20 -15.43 2.14 9.15
CA GLN A 20 -15.77 0.72 9.09
C GLN A 20 -14.63 -0.17 8.57
N VAL A 21 -13.71 0.37 7.76
CA VAL A 21 -12.55 -0.37 7.25
C VAL A 21 -11.23 0.08 7.91
N SER A 22 -11.30 0.94 8.93
CA SER A 22 -10.09 1.42 9.63
C SER A 22 -9.25 0.28 10.23
N LEU A 23 -9.91 -0.81 10.63
CA LEU A 23 -9.30 -2.00 11.23
C LEU A 23 -9.33 -3.22 10.30
N PHE A 24 -9.38 -3.04 8.97
CA PHE A 24 -9.46 -4.14 7.99
C PHE A 24 -8.38 -5.22 8.21
N TYR A 25 -7.20 -4.81 8.68
CA TYR A 25 -6.07 -5.72 8.92
C TYR A 25 -6.33 -6.72 10.05
N ASN A 26 -7.31 -6.49 10.93
CA ASN A 26 -7.73 -7.45 11.95
C ASN A 26 -8.51 -8.63 11.35
N GLU A 27 -9.07 -8.46 10.15
CA GLU A 27 -9.78 -9.53 9.45
C GLU A 27 -8.79 -10.49 8.75
N LEU A 28 -7.53 -10.07 8.59
CA LEU A 28 -6.45 -10.80 7.92
C LEU A 28 -5.61 -11.64 8.91
N HIS A 29 -6.23 -12.66 9.50
CA HIS A 29 -5.68 -13.40 10.65
C HIS A 29 -4.41 -14.22 10.36
N TYR A 30 -4.41 -15.00 9.27
CA TYR A 30 -3.38 -16.04 9.04
C TYR A 30 -2.44 -15.74 7.88
N VAL A 31 -2.47 -14.52 7.34
CA VAL A 31 -1.72 -14.15 6.14
C VAL A 31 -0.21 -14.37 6.32
N GLU A 32 0.35 -14.04 7.48
CA GLU A 32 1.78 -14.28 7.78
C GLU A 32 2.15 -15.76 7.79
N LYS A 33 1.28 -16.61 8.35
CA LYS A 33 1.50 -18.06 8.38
C LYS A 33 1.33 -18.66 6.99
N ALA A 34 0.29 -18.25 6.27
CA ALA A 34 0.01 -18.71 4.91
C ALA A 34 1.14 -18.36 3.93
N ALA A 35 1.81 -17.23 4.13
CA ALA A 35 2.99 -16.84 3.34
C ALA A 35 4.18 -17.81 3.48
N ALA A 36 4.27 -18.57 4.57
CA ALA A 36 5.34 -19.55 4.78
C ALA A 36 5.00 -20.96 4.27
N VAL A 37 3.77 -21.18 3.77
CA VAL A 37 3.30 -22.51 3.36
C VAL A 37 3.68 -22.81 1.91
N SER A 38 4.21 -24.00 1.67
CA SER A 38 4.26 -24.59 0.33
C SER A 38 3.02 -25.45 0.10
N LEU A 39 2.00 -24.89 -0.54
CA LEU A 39 0.75 -25.61 -0.82
C LEU A 39 1.01 -26.81 -1.75
N GLU A 40 1.93 -26.68 -2.70
CA GLU A 40 2.33 -27.79 -3.58
C GLU A 40 2.83 -29.00 -2.78
N ASN A 41 3.76 -28.79 -1.85
CA ASN A 41 4.30 -29.87 -1.02
C ASN A 41 3.22 -30.48 -0.12
N VAL A 42 2.35 -29.66 0.47
CA VAL A 42 1.22 -30.16 1.28
C VAL A 42 0.32 -31.09 0.46
N LEU A 43 0.00 -30.72 -0.79
CA LEU A 43 -0.84 -31.55 -1.66
C LEU A 43 -0.14 -32.85 -2.07
N LEU A 44 1.18 -32.80 -2.31
CA LEU A 44 1.98 -34.00 -2.57
C LEU A 44 1.98 -34.94 -1.36
N ASP A 45 2.20 -34.42 -0.16
CA ASP A 45 2.21 -35.21 1.08
C ASP A 45 0.84 -35.89 1.32
N VAL A 46 -0.26 -35.17 1.10
CA VAL A 46 -1.62 -35.74 1.21
C VAL A 46 -1.85 -36.86 0.19
N LYS A 47 -1.31 -36.72 -1.03
CA LYS A 47 -1.38 -37.75 -2.06
C LYS A 47 -0.55 -38.99 -1.70
N GLU A 48 0.63 -38.80 -1.13
CA GLU A 48 1.47 -39.91 -0.67
C GLU A 48 0.85 -40.63 0.53
N LEU A 49 0.21 -39.91 1.46
CA LEU A 49 -0.58 -40.53 2.54
C LEU A 49 -1.70 -41.40 1.98
N GLN A 50 -2.37 -40.98 0.91
CA GLN A 50 -3.38 -41.81 0.23
C GLN A 50 -2.79 -43.09 -0.36
N ARG A 51 -1.64 -42.99 -1.06
CA ARG A 51 -0.96 -44.18 -1.58
C ARG A 51 -0.55 -45.14 -0.47
N GLY A 52 -0.07 -44.61 0.65
CA GLY A 52 0.27 -45.39 1.83
C GLY A 52 -0.94 -46.15 2.38
N MET A 53 -2.09 -45.48 2.51
CA MET A 53 -3.33 -46.11 2.95
C MET A 53 -3.82 -47.18 1.97
N ASP A 54 -3.75 -46.94 0.66
CA ASP A 54 -4.14 -47.92 -0.36
C ASP A 54 -3.26 -49.18 -0.31
N LEU A 55 -1.96 -49.00 -0.07
CA LEU A 55 -1.03 -50.11 0.15
C LEU A 55 -1.41 -50.88 1.42
N THR A 56 -1.67 -50.19 2.53
CA THR A 56 -2.09 -50.82 3.79
C THR A 56 -3.36 -51.66 3.62
N LYS A 57 -4.35 -51.14 2.88
CA LYS A 57 -5.57 -51.89 2.56
C LYS A 57 -5.30 -53.13 1.72
N ARG A 58 -4.43 -53.01 0.71
CA ARG A 58 -4.03 -54.15 -0.13
C ARG A 58 -3.35 -55.24 0.69
N GLU A 59 -2.41 -54.88 1.56
CA GLU A 59 -1.73 -55.84 2.45
C GLU A 59 -2.72 -56.52 3.41
N TYR A 60 -3.70 -55.77 3.93
CA TYR A 60 -4.77 -56.35 4.75
C TYR A 60 -5.59 -57.39 3.97
N THR A 61 -5.99 -57.09 2.72
CA THR A 61 -6.73 -58.06 1.87
C THR A 61 -5.94 -59.34 1.58
N MET A 62 -4.60 -59.26 1.50
CA MET A 62 -3.74 -60.43 1.31
C MET A 62 -3.55 -61.26 2.59
N HIS A 63 -3.74 -60.62 3.76
CA HIS A 63 -3.54 -61.21 5.09
C HIS A 63 -4.73 -60.89 6.01
N ASP A 64 -5.90 -61.41 5.64
CA ASP A 64 -7.23 -61.02 6.15
C ASP A 64 -7.46 -61.23 7.68
N HIS A 65 -6.48 -61.84 8.35
CA HIS A 65 -6.45 -62.07 9.80
C HIS A 65 -5.58 -61.06 10.58
N ASN A 66 -4.96 -60.08 9.90
CA ASN A 66 -4.14 -59.07 10.57
C ASN A 66 -5.01 -57.99 11.23
N THR A 67 -5.32 -58.19 12.51
CA THR A 67 -6.13 -57.28 13.32
C THR A 67 -5.51 -55.90 13.49
N LEU A 68 -4.18 -55.80 13.53
CA LEU A 68 -3.47 -54.52 13.65
C LEU A 68 -3.71 -53.62 12.43
N LEU A 69 -3.66 -54.19 11.22
CA LEU A 69 -3.93 -53.45 9.99
C LEU A 69 -5.41 -53.04 9.91
N LYS A 70 -6.32 -53.94 10.28
CA LYS A 70 -7.75 -53.65 10.33
C LYS A 70 -8.06 -52.46 11.23
N ASP A 71 -7.54 -52.47 12.46
CA ASP A 71 -7.74 -51.39 13.43
C ASP A 71 -7.09 -50.08 12.99
N PHE A 72 -5.89 -50.16 12.39
CA PHE A 72 -5.23 -48.98 11.84
C PHE A 72 -6.05 -48.32 10.71
N ILE A 73 -6.54 -49.10 9.75
CA ILE A 73 -7.35 -48.61 8.63
C ILE A 73 -8.63 -47.96 9.18
N LEU A 74 -9.38 -48.67 10.03
CA LEU A 74 -10.62 -48.20 10.62
C LEU A 74 -10.46 -46.83 11.31
N ASN A 75 -9.37 -46.65 12.07
CA ASN A 75 -9.15 -45.45 12.87
C ASN A 75 -8.61 -44.24 12.08
N ASN A 76 -8.01 -44.47 10.90
CA ASN A 76 -7.27 -43.43 10.19
C ASN A 76 -7.82 -43.12 8.80
N GLU A 77 -8.58 -44.01 8.17
CA GLU A 77 -9.17 -43.78 6.85
C GLU A 77 -10.06 -42.53 6.83
N GLY A 78 -10.95 -42.37 7.82
CA GLY A 78 -11.80 -41.19 7.92
C GLY A 78 -11.01 -39.89 8.15
N LYS A 79 -9.90 -39.95 8.90
CA LYS A 79 -9.01 -38.79 9.13
C LYS A 79 -8.29 -38.38 7.85
N LEU A 80 -7.79 -39.36 7.10
CA LEU A 80 -7.17 -39.13 5.80
C LEU A 80 -8.18 -38.56 4.81
N LYS A 81 -9.41 -39.09 4.76
CA LYS A 81 -10.46 -38.58 3.89
C LYS A 81 -10.78 -37.12 4.21
N LYS A 82 -10.92 -36.77 5.50
CA LYS A 82 -11.09 -35.38 5.92
C LYS A 82 -9.91 -34.50 5.48
N LEU A 83 -8.68 -34.97 5.66
CA LEU A 83 -7.48 -34.22 5.25
C LEU A 83 -7.45 -33.96 3.74
N GLN A 84 -7.89 -34.90 2.92
CA GLN A 84 -8.02 -34.72 1.47
C GLN A 84 -9.07 -33.67 1.10
N ASP A 85 -10.22 -33.71 1.76
CA ASP A 85 -11.31 -32.75 1.52
C ASP A 85 -10.87 -31.34 1.94
N ASP A 86 -10.24 -31.20 3.12
CA ASP A 86 -9.68 -29.94 3.61
C ASP A 86 -8.58 -29.40 2.66
N ALA A 87 -7.71 -30.28 2.15
CA ALA A 87 -6.66 -29.90 1.19
C ALA A 87 -7.25 -29.40 -0.14
N LYS A 88 -8.34 -30.03 -0.62
CA LYS A 88 -9.04 -29.59 -1.83
C LYS A 88 -9.71 -28.23 -1.63
N ILE A 89 -10.38 -28.02 -0.50
CA ILE A 89 -10.99 -26.74 -0.14
C ILE A 89 -9.91 -25.65 -0.05
N ALA A 90 -8.77 -25.94 0.58
CA ALA A 90 -7.66 -24.99 0.67
C ALA A 90 -7.09 -24.62 -0.71
N GLN A 91 -6.95 -25.61 -1.60
CA GLN A 91 -6.50 -25.36 -2.97
C GLN A 91 -7.49 -24.49 -3.76
N ASP A 92 -8.78 -24.80 -3.71
CA ASP A 92 -9.82 -24.03 -4.41
C ASP A 92 -9.93 -22.61 -3.87
N ALA A 93 -9.93 -22.44 -2.54
CA ALA A 93 -9.97 -21.13 -1.91
C ALA A 93 -8.74 -20.28 -2.26
N PHE A 94 -7.56 -20.90 -2.36
CA PHE A 94 -6.35 -20.22 -2.81
C PHE A 94 -6.45 -19.81 -4.28
N ASP A 95 -6.87 -20.72 -5.15
CA ASP A 95 -7.06 -20.44 -6.57
C ASP A 95 -8.04 -19.29 -6.80
N ASP A 96 -9.15 -19.25 -6.05
CA ASP A 96 -10.17 -18.23 -6.16
C ASP A 96 -9.68 -16.86 -5.70
N VAL A 97 -8.96 -16.78 -4.57
CA VAL A 97 -8.42 -15.49 -4.10
C VAL A 97 -7.34 -14.95 -5.03
N VAL A 98 -6.47 -15.81 -5.57
CA VAL A 98 -5.42 -15.37 -6.51
C VAL A 98 -6.05 -14.84 -7.80
N LYS A 99 -7.05 -15.56 -8.35
CA LYS A 99 -7.81 -15.08 -9.52
C LYS A 99 -8.57 -13.79 -9.23
N TYR A 100 -9.16 -13.65 -8.05
CA TYR A 100 -9.90 -12.46 -7.64
C TYR A 100 -9.00 -11.21 -7.66
N PHE A 101 -7.73 -11.34 -7.26
CA PHE A 101 -6.74 -10.26 -7.35
C PHE A 101 -6.08 -10.13 -8.73
N GLY A 102 -6.54 -10.87 -9.74
CA GLY A 102 -6.08 -10.77 -11.13
C GLY A 102 -4.78 -11.50 -11.43
N GLU A 103 -4.33 -12.39 -10.54
CA GLU A 103 -3.12 -13.18 -10.72
C GLU A 103 -3.45 -14.61 -11.21
N ASN A 104 -2.42 -15.33 -11.66
CA ASN A 104 -2.56 -16.72 -12.11
C ASN A 104 -2.11 -17.69 -11.00
N PRO A 105 -3.01 -18.52 -10.43
CA PRO A 105 -2.66 -19.46 -9.37
C PRO A 105 -1.57 -20.48 -9.74
N LYS A 106 -1.41 -20.77 -11.04
CA LYS A 106 -0.37 -21.69 -11.52
C LYS A 106 1.05 -21.11 -11.44
N THR A 107 1.17 -19.79 -11.40
CA THR A 107 2.47 -19.08 -11.38
C THR A 107 2.68 -18.25 -10.13
N THR A 108 1.63 -18.07 -9.31
CA THR A 108 1.70 -17.32 -8.05
C THR A 108 1.41 -18.27 -6.89
N PRO A 109 2.45 -18.86 -6.26
CA PRO A 109 2.28 -19.66 -5.05
C PRO A 109 1.99 -18.80 -3.81
N PRO A 110 1.50 -19.39 -2.70
CA PRO A 110 1.24 -18.67 -1.44
C PRO A 110 2.43 -17.83 -0.93
N SER A 111 3.64 -18.35 -1.11
CA SER A 111 4.90 -17.69 -0.74
C SER A 111 5.24 -16.45 -1.55
N VAL A 112 4.54 -16.20 -2.65
CA VAL A 112 4.65 -14.98 -3.46
C VAL A 112 3.44 -14.07 -3.20
N PHE A 113 2.24 -14.65 -3.17
CA PHE A 113 0.97 -13.94 -3.02
C PHE A 113 0.83 -13.27 -1.65
N PHE A 114 0.84 -14.05 -0.56
CA PHE A 114 0.53 -13.53 0.77
C PHE A 114 1.52 -12.51 1.33
N PRO A 115 2.85 -12.57 1.05
CA PRO A 115 3.77 -11.52 1.47
C PRO A 115 3.42 -10.11 0.98
N VAL A 116 2.67 -9.97 -0.12
CA VAL A 116 2.18 -8.67 -0.59
C VAL A 116 1.30 -8.02 0.49
N PHE A 117 0.34 -8.78 1.02
CA PHE A 117 -0.55 -8.34 2.08
C PHE A 117 0.18 -8.14 3.41
N VAL A 118 1.12 -9.02 3.77
CA VAL A 118 1.95 -8.86 4.99
C VAL A 118 2.70 -7.53 4.95
N ARG A 119 3.39 -7.24 3.84
CA ARG A 119 4.12 -5.98 3.66
C ARG A 119 3.19 -4.78 3.68
N PHE A 120 2.04 -4.88 3.02
CA PHE A 120 1.06 -3.79 2.98
C PHE A 120 0.50 -3.47 4.38
N VAL A 121 0.06 -4.48 5.14
CA VAL A 121 -0.46 -4.29 6.50
C VAL A 121 0.59 -3.67 7.42
N LYS A 122 1.84 -4.15 7.35
CA LYS A 122 2.95 -3.58 8.12
C LYS A 122 3.18 -2.11 7.77
N ALA A 123 3.25 -1.78 6.48
CA ALA A 123 3.44 -0.41 6.02
C ALA A 123 2.26 0.49 6.39
N TYR A 124 1.03 -0.03 6.34
CA TYR A 124 -0.18 0.70 6.69
C TYR A 124 -0.19 1.07 8.18
N LYS A 125 0.07 0.11 9.06
CA LYS A 125 0.15 0.34 10.51
C LYS A 125 1.25 1.36 10.85
N GLN A 126 2.41 1.24 10.23
CA GLN A 126 3.49 2.21 10.40
C GLN A 126 3.06 3.63 9.97
N ALA A 127 2.41 3.78 8.82
CA ALA A 127 1.92 5.07 8.36
C ALA A 127 0.86 5.67 9.30
N GLU A 128 0.01 4.84 9.90
CA GLU A 128 -0.97 5.27 10.91
C GLU A 128 -0.28 5.77 12.19
N GLU A 129 0.71 5.04 12.71
CA GLU A 129 1.49 5.45 13.88
C GLU A 129 2.24 6.77 13.63
N GLU A 130 2.88 6.91 12.47
CA GLU A 130 3.59 8.13 12.07
C GLU A 130 2.62 9.33 11.92
N ASN A 131 1.41 9.11 11.42
CA ASN A 131 0.36 10.13 11.36
C ASN A 131 -0.09 10.59 12.76
N GLU A 132 -0.34 9.64 13.67
CA GLU A 132 -0.71 9.95 15.06
C GLU A 132 0.39 10.72 15.79
N LEU A 133 1.65 10.30 15.63
CA LEU A 133 2.79 10.99 16.22
C LEU A 133 2.90 12.43 15.69
N ARG A 134 2.76 12.63 14.38
CA ARG A 134 2.80 13.97 13.77
C ARG A 134 1.67 14.84 14.28
N LYS A 135 0.44 14.32 14.36
CA LYS A 135 -0.73 15.04 14.87
C LYS A 135 -0.52 15.49 16.32
N LYS A 136 0.06 14.63 17.17
CA LYS A 136 0.41 14.98 18.56
C LYS A 136 1.49 16.07 18.62
N GLN A 137 2.52 16.00 17.78
CA GLN A 137 3.57 17.02 17.72
C GLN A 137 3.03 18.38 17.26
N GLU A 138 2.14 18.39 16.26
CA GLU A 138 1.48 19.61 15.77
C GLU A 138 0.56 20.22 16.84
N GLN A 139 -0.19 19.38 17.58
CA GLN A 139 -1.02 19.83 18.70
C GLN A 139 -0.19 20.43 19.84
N ALA A 140 0.89 19.77 20.25
CA ALA A 140 1.77 20.26 21.32
C ALA A 140 2.48 21.57 20.93
N LEU A 141 2.85 21.73 19.66
CA LEU A 141 3.42 22.98 19.17
C LEU A 141 2.38 24.11 19.18
N MET A 142 1.15 23.82 18.76
CA MET A 142 0.04 24.78 18.79
C MET A 142 -0.29 25.22 20.22
N GLU A 143 -0.31 24.28 21.17
CA GLU A 143 -0.53 24.56 22.59
C GLU A 143 0.56 25.47 23.17
N LYS A 144 1.84 25.18 22.91
CA LYS A 144 2.96 26.05 23.34
C LYS A 144 2.88 27.46 22.75
N LEU A 145 2.43 27.59 21.50
CA LEU A 145 2.25 28.91 20.87
C LEU A 145 1.11 29.69 21.55
N LEU A 146 -0.01 29.03 21.87
CA LEU A 146 -1.13 29.63 22.59
C LEU A 146 -0.75 30.05 24.02
N GLU A 147 0.03 29.22 24.73
CA GLU A 147 0.54 29.56 26.07
C GLU A 147 1.48 30.76 26.02
N GLN A 148 2.39 30.81 25.05
CA GLN A 148 3.31 31.94 24.85
C GLN A 148 2.55 33.23 24.54
N GLU A 149 1.53 33.18 23.68
CA GLU A 149 0.66 34.32 23.37
C GLU A 149 -0.08 34.81 24.62
N ALA A 150 -0.66 33.90 25.40
CA ALA A 150 -1.34 34.25 26.66
C ALA A 150 -0.41 34.88 27.71
N LEU A 151 0.84 34.41 27.81
CA LEU A 151 1.87 34.99 28.69
C LEU A 151 2.30 36.39 28.24
N MET A 152 2.40 36.62 26.93
CA MET A 152 2.66 37.96 26.38
C MET A 152 1.50 38.93 26.64
N GLU A 153 0.26 38.47 26.54
CA GLU A 153 -0.92 39.28 26.88
C GLU A 153 -1.01 39.64 28.37
N GLN A 154 -0.49 38.80 29.27
CA GLN A 154 -0.45 39.10 30.71
C GLN A 154 0.71 40.03 31.11
N GLN A 155 1.83 40.03 30.37
CA GLN A 155 2.99 40.89 30.63
C GLN A 155 2.89 42.31 30.07
N ASP A 156 1.80 42.64 29.35
CA ASP A 156 1.56 43.97 28.81
C ASP A 156 0.53 44.73 29.70
N PRO A 157 0.95 45.39 30.80
CA PRO A 157 0.05 46.16 31.63
C PRO A 157 -0.44 47.38 30.84
N LYS A 158 -1.68 47.27 30.34
CA LYS A 158 -2.61 48.36 30.00
C LYS A 158 -1.99 49.77 29.94
N SER A 159 -1.40 50.12 28.81
CA SER A 159 -1.37 51.52 28.37
C SER A 159 -2.63 51.79 27.51
N PRO A 160 -3.49 52.78 27.83
CA PRO A 160 -4.80 52.96 27.19
C PRO A 160 -4.76 53.24 25.68
N SER A 161 -3.58 53.52 25.13
CA SER A 161 -3.36 53.92 23.74
C SER A 161 -3.38 52.76 22.72
N HIS A 162 -3.22 51.50 23.15
CA HIS A 162 -3.00 50.37 22.23
C HIS A 162 -4.26 49.61 21.77
N LYS A 163 -5.46 49.97 22.25
CA LYS A 163 -6.72 49.27 21.89
C LYS A 163 -7.02 49.28 20.38
N SER A 164 -6.69 50.35 19.66
CA SER A 164 -6.99 50.42 18.22
C SER A 164 -6.05 49.56 17.36
N LYS A 165 -4.78 49.43 17.79
CA LYS A 165 -3.79 48.59 17.12
C LYS A 165 -4.14 47.10 17.26
N ARG A 166 -4.60 46.69 18.45
CA ARG A 166 -5.01 45.30 18.72
C ARG A 166 -6.28 44.91 17.96
N GLN A 167 -7.27 45.80 17.87
CA GLN A 167 -8.44 45.58 17.01
C GLN A 167 -8.06 45.45 15.52
N GLN A 168 -7.11 46.25 15.03
CA GLN A 168 -6.60 46.08 13.66
C GLN A 168 -5.88 44.74 13.48
N GLN A 169 -5.11 44.30 14.47
CA GLN A 169 -4.36 43.04 14.40
C GLN A 169 -5.27 41.81 14.48
N GLU A 170 -6.30 41.84 15.34
CA GLU A 170 -7.35 40.83 15.42
C GLU A 170 -8.17 40.76 14.13
N LEU A 171 -8.52 41.92 13.54
CA LEU A 171 -9.19 41.97 12.24
C LEU A 171 -8.31 41.37 11.12
N ILE A 172 -7.00 41.65 11.11
CA ILE A 172 -6.06 41.07 10.14
C ILE A 172 -5.93 39.55 10.34
N ALA A 173 -5.89 39.06 11.59
CA ALA A 173 -5.83 37.64 11.89
C ALA A 173 -7.11 36.91 11.48
N GLU A 174 -8.28 37.51 11.74
CA GLU A 174 -9.59 37.00 11.32
C GLU A 174 -9.69 36.95 9.78
N LEU A 175 -9.23 38.01 9.09
CA LEU A 175 -9.17 38.06 7.62
C LEU A 175 -8.22 37.00 7.04
N ARG A 176 -7.07 36.74 7.67
CA ARG A 176 -6.15 35.65 7.28
C ARG A 176 -6.76 34.27 7.49
N ARG A 177 -7.47 34.03 8.61
CA ARG A 177 -8.18 32.75 8.82
C ARG A 177 -9.30 32.54 7.79
N ARG A 178 -10.02 33.60 7.41
CA ARG A 178 -11.02 33.55 6.33
C ARG A 178 -10.37 33.29 4.96
N GLN A 179 -9.26 33.93 4.63
CA GLN A 179 -8.52 33.65 3.38
C GLN A 179 -8.01 32.21 3.28
N VAL A 180 -7.62 31.57 4.39
CA VAL A 180 -7.20 30.16 4.39
C VAL A 180 -8.41 29.21 4.22
N LYS A 181 -9.60 29.59 4.71
CA LYS A 181 -10.84 28.82 4.51
C LYS A 181 -11.41 28.95 3.09
N ASP A 182 -11.23 30.09 2.44
CA ASP A 182 -11.70 30.37 1.07
C ASP A 182 -10.71 29.92 -0.02
N ASN A 183 -9.48 29.54 0.35
CA ASN A 183 -8.49 29.03 -0.60
C ASN A 183 -8.75 27.58 -1.06
N ARG A 184 -9.92 26.99 -0.79
CA ARG A 184 -10.45 25.95 -1.68
C ARG A 184 -11.01 26.66 -2.91
N HIS A 185 -10.13 26.95 -3.86
CA HIS A 185 -10.55 27.31 -5.22
C HIS A 185 -11.32 26.13 -5.82
N VAL A 186 -12.62 26.08 -5.55
CA VAL A 186 -13.57 25.43 -6.46
C VAL A 186 -13.69 26.40 -7.63
N TYR A 187 -13.03 26.06 -8.73
CA TYR A 187 -13.13 26.81 -9.98
C TYR A 187 -14.56 26.64 -10.51
N GLU A 188 -15.44 27.57 -10.17
CA GLU A 188 -16.76 27.69 -10.80
C GLU A 188 -16.57 28.50 -12.10
N GLY A 189 -16.34 27.78 -13.20
CA GLY A 189 -16.14 28.37 -14.52
C GLY A 189 -17.37 29.15 -14.98
N LYS A 190 -17.21 30.47 -15.13
CA LYS A 190 -18.14 31.33 -15.88
C LYS A 190 -17.48 32.13 -17.00
N ASP A 191 -16.18 32.38 -16.89
CA ASP A 191 -15.42 32.96 -17.99
C ASP A 191 -14.70 31.82 -18.69
N GLY A 192 -15.05 31.57 -19.96
CA GLY A 192 -14.57 30.47 -20.81
C GLY A 192 -13.06 30.42 -21.06
N ALA A 193 -12.23 31.07 -20.24
CA ALA A 193 -10.78 31.05 -20.29
C ALA A 193 -10.21 29.63 -20.23
N ILE A 194 -10.83 28.70 -19.50
CA ILE A 194 -10.42 27.28 -19.51
C ILE A 194 -10.73 26.63 -20.86
N GLU A 195 -11.89 26.93 -21.45
CA GLU A 195 -12.28 26.41 -22.77
C GLU A 195 -11.42 27.00 -23.90
N ASP A 196 -11.03 28.28 -23.78
CA ASP A 196 -10.10 28.94 -24.70
C ASP A 196 -8.70 28.31 -24.62
N ILE A 197 -8.19 28.06 -23.40
CA ILE A 197 -6.90 27.38 -23.20
C ILE A 197 -6.94 25.95 -23.77
N ILE A 198 -8.03 25.21 -23.57
CA ILE A 198 -8.19 23.86 -24.11
C ILE A 198 -8.25 23.89 -25.65
N THR A 199 -8.95 24.86 -26.22
CA THR A 199 -9.05 25.05 -27.67
C THR A 199 -7.69 25.40 -28.28
N ASP A 200 -6.95 26.32 -27.65
CA ASP A 200 -5.59 26.68 -28.07
C ASP A 200 -4.63 25.50 -27.96
N LEU A 201 -4.71 24.68 -26.91
CA LEU A 201 -3.85 23.49 -26.76
C LEU A 201 -4.18 22.38 -27.76
N ARG A 202 -5.44 22.25 -28.20
CA ARG A 202 -5.82 21.33 -29.29
C ARG A 202 -5.23 21.77 -30.63
N ASN A 203 -5.23 23.07 -30.90
CA ASN A 203 -4.76 23.62 -32.17
C ASN A 203 -3.23 23.82 -32.20
N GLN A 204 -2.63 24.11 -31.04
CA GLN A 204 -1.20 24.33 -30.85
C GLN A 204 -0.72 23.58 -29.60
N PRO A 205 -0.28 22.32 -29.75
CA PRO A 205 0.26 21.55 -28.63
C PRO A 205 1.40 22.32 -27.97
N TYR A 206 1.30 22.56 -26.66
CA TYR A 206 2.30 23.34 -25.93
C TYR A 206 3.70 22.77 -26.13
N ARG A 207 4.55 23.51 -26.84
CA ARG A 207 5.99 23.23 -26.95
C ARG A 207 6.74 24.14 -26.02
N ARG A 208 7.35 23.54 -25.00
CA ARG A 208 8.36 24.16 -24.14
C ARG A 208 9.48 24.76 -25.01
N ALA A 209 9.77 26.06 -24.86
CA ALA A 209 10.77 26.78 -25.67
C ALA A 209 12.18 26.15 -25.62
N ASP A 210 12.47 25.39 -24.58
CA ASP A 210 13.69 24.61 -24.35
C ASP A 210 13.80 23.32 -25.19
N ALA A 211 12.72 22.85 -25.81
CA ALA A 211 12.73 21.65 -26.66
C ALA A 211 13.55 21.83 -27.95
N VAL A 212 13.61 23.04 -28.51
CA VAL A 212 14.36 23.34 -29.74
C VAL A 212 15.88 23.27 -29.49
N ARG A 213 16.34 23.71 -28.31
CA ARG A 213 17.78 23.75 -27.98
C ARG A 213 18.41 22.38 -27.73
N ARG A 214 17.65 21.35 -27.32
CA ARG A 214 18.21 20.00 -27.12
C ARG A 214 18.67 19.35 -28.43
N SER A 215 18.02 19.67 -29.56
CA SER A 215 18.36 19.08 -30.86
C SER A 215 19.71 19.57 -31.42
N VAL A 216 20.12 20.79 -31.06
CA VAL A 216 21.40 21.38 -31.50
C VAL A 216 22.58 20.81 -30.70
N ARG A 217 22.38 20.52 -29.41
CA ARG A 217 23.43 19.94 -28.55
C ARG A 217 23.82 18.51 -28.96
N ARG A 218 22.86 17.69 -29.40
CA ARG A 218 23.16 16.31 -29.87
C ARG A 218 23.98 16.25 -31.16
N ARG A 219 24.00 17.29 -31.99
CA ARG A 219 24.84 17.28 -33.22
C ARG A 219 26.31 17.58 -32.96
N PHE A 220 26.65 18.22 -31.83
CA PHE A 220 28.04 18.56 -31.49
C PHE A 220 28.77 17.43 -30.75
N ASP A 221 28.05 16.58 -30.01
CA ASP A 221 28.68 15.46 -29.27
C ASP A 221 29.00 14.25 -30.15
N ASP A 222 28.37 14.09 -31.33
CA ASP A 222 28.58 12.95 -32.23
C ASP A 222 29.75 13.13 -33.23
N GLN A 223 30.32 14.34 -33.36
CA GLN A 223 31.46 14.61 -34.25
C GLN A 223 32.83 14.51 -33.56
N ASN A 224 32.88 14.31 -32.23
CA ASN A 224 34.13 14.34 -31.46
C ASN A 224 34.56 12.98 -30.85
N LEU A 225 33.98 11.86 -31.29
CA LEU A 225 34.27 10.52 -30.77
C LEU A 225 34.64 9.50 -31.86
N ARG A 226 35.31 9.93 -32.94
CA ARG A 226 35.97 9.03 -33.89
C ARG A 226 37.46 9.32 -33.98
N SER A 227 38.24 8.61 -33.18
CA SER A 227 39.55 8.07 -33.59
C SER A 227 40.13 7.14 -32.53
N VAL A 228 40.81 6.10 -33.02
CA VAL A 228 41.81 5.26 -32.34
C VAL A 228 41.28 4.01 -31.59
N ASN A 229 41.09 2.89 -32.32
CA ASN A 229 42.07 1.79 -32.28
C ASN A 229 41.62 0.54 -33.07
N GLY A 230 42.53 0.02 -33.89
CA GLY A 230 42.34 -1.15 -34.73
C GLY A 230 42.65 -2.47 -34.02
N ALA A 231 41.95 -3.49 -34.50
CA ALA A 231 42.37 -4.87 -34.78
C ALA A 231 43.54 -5.48 -34.00
N GLU A 232 43.22 -6.50 -33.20
CA GLU A 232 43.75 -7.88 -33.23
C GLU A 232 42.88 -8.69 -32.24
N ILE A 233 42.36 -9.87 -32.60
CA ILE A 233 42.96 -11.17 -32.28
C ILE A 233 42.39 -12.23 -33.23
N ILE A 234 43.29 -12.93 -33.90
CA ILE A 234 43.09 -14.25 -34.53
C ILE A 234 43.71 -15.28 -33.59
N MET A 235 43.04 -16.44 -33.51
CA MET A 235 43.29 -17.67 -32.71
C MET A 235 42.74 -17.67 -31.29
#